data_AF-A0A6B0V6R4-F1
#
_entry.id   AF-A0A6B0V6R4-F1
#
_cell.length_a   1.000
_cell.length_b   1.000
_cell.length_c   1.000
_cell.angle_alpha   90.00
_cell.angle_beta   90.00
_cell.angle_gamma   90.00
#
_symmetry.space_group_name_H-M   'P 1'
#
loop_
_entity.id
_entity.type
_entity.pdbx_description
1 polymer ?
#
loop_
_entity_poly.entity_id
_entity_poly.type
_entity_poly.pdbx_seq_one_letter_code
_entity_poly.pdbx_strand_id
1 'polypeptide(L)'
;MFSVLLLALCLLISGGISEVDVEGTSTTDGELEETTLTTLLSGPVFNYSETNPELENYQDAWKFVTSNESFLMTYRNFNTNPTGENTTMCVRATMIEMNETTHYVLHNITYLNTTSNMTMGFNKTYYVVSSDGYTTKNVLNGTVAFTNESELYPFAFADKNCAVIRKDNCSNESFKACELWVYESAVDKELSCCDFVFDLLCSRGYKQITYDSKRCKPKGTDVDTDATGSTTNAGSSTQ
;
A
#
# COMPACT_ATOMS: atom_id res chain seq x y z
N MET A 1 -18.30 13.17 29.84
CA MET A 1 -17.49 11.95 29.99
C MET A 1 -18.10 10.85 29.14
N PHE A 2 -17.79 10.82 27.84
CA PHE A 2 -18.15 9.74 26.93
C PHE A 2 -17.13 9.81 25.80
N SER A 3 -16.32 8.75 25.62
CA SER A 3 -15.61 8.38 24.38
C SER A 3 -14.31 7.64 24.73
N VAL A 4 -14.40 6.35 25.08
CA VAL A 4 -13.22 5.46 25.12
C VAL A 4 -13.55 4.03 24.63
N LEU A 5 -14.54 3.83 23.73
CA LEU A 5 -14.96 2.47 23.38
C LEU A 5 -14.91 2.08 21.89
N LEU A 6 -14.27 2.84 21.00
CA LEU A 6 -14.36 2.59 19.55
C LEU A 6 -13.04 2.35 18.79
N LEU A 7 -11.93 2.08 19.48
CA LEU A 7 -10.61 1.93 18.81
C LEU A 7 -9.91 0.58 18.98
N ALA A 8 -10.60 -0.46 19.46
CA ALA A 8 -10.02 -1.79 19.66
C ALA A 8 -10.57 -2.90 18.73
N LEU A 9 -11.27 -2.54 17.64
CA LEU A 9 -11.96 -3.55 16.81
C LEU A 9 -11.09 -4.22 15.74
N CYS A 10 -9.92 -3.68 15.38
CA CYS A 10 -9.07 -4.32 14.37
C CYS A 10 -8.23 -5.50 14.90
N LEU A 11 -8.30 -5.85 16.20
CA LEU A 11 -7.41 -6.87 16.79
C LEU A 11 -8.14 -8.09 17.42
N LEU A 12 -9.48 -8.18 17.39
CA LEU A 12 -10.20 -9.11 18.29
C LEU A 12 -11.24 -10.06 17.66
N ILE A 13 -11.26 -10.29 16.34
CA ILE A 13 -12.17 -11.29 15.74
C ILE A 13 -11.40 -12.47 15.16
N SER A 14 -10.82 -13.31 16.02
CA SER A 14 -10.34 -14.64 15.63
C SER A 14 -10.57 -15.60 16.78
N GLY A 15 -11.75 -16.22 16.79
CA GLY A 15 -12.12 -17.24 17.76
C GLY A 15 -13.61 -17.57 17.70
N GLY A 16 -13.98 -18.56 16.89
CA GLY A 16 -15.36 -19.08 16.86
C GLY A 16 -15.55 -20.17 15.82
N ILE A 17 -15.51 -21.42 16.27
CA ILE A 17 -15.71 -22.67 15.53
C ILE A 17 -17.21 -22.98 15.45
N SER A 18 -17.74 -23.49 14.32
CA SER A 18 -18.80 -24.51 14.34
C SER A 18 -18.96 -25.24 13.01
N GLU A 19 -19.18 -26.55 13.15
CA GLU A 19 -19.36 -27.61 12.15
C GLU A 19 -20.72 -27.52 11.40
N VAL A 20 -20.71 -27.82 10.10
CA VAL A 20 -21.37 -28.94 9.40
C VAL A 20 -22.89 -29.07 9.60
N ASP A 21 -23.64 -29.06 8.50
CA ASP A 21 -24.64 -30.10 8.21
C ASP A 21 -25.07 -30.14 6.72
N VAL A 22 -25.60 -31.29 6.35
CA VAL A 22 -25.57 -32.01 5.06
C VAL A 22 -26.93 -31.99 4.33
N GLU A 23 -26.93 -32.45 3.06
CA GLU A 23 -28.06 -32.97 2.25
C GLU A 23 -28.99 -31.93 1.60
N GLY A 24 -29.44 -32.05 0.35
CA GLY A 24 -29.42 -33.12 -0.64
C GLY A 24 -30.60 -32.92 -1.61
N THR A 25 -30.52 -33.53 -2.79
CA THR A 25 -31.61 -33.84 -3.76
C THR A 25 -31.53 -33.16 -5.14
N SER A 26 -31.82 -34.03 -6.11
CA SER A 26 -31.57 -34.03 -7.55
C SER A 26 -32.84 -33.71 -8.37
N THR A 27 -32.65 -33.60 -9.70
CA THR A 27 -33.61 -33.53 -10.82
C THR A 27 -34.10 -32.12 -11.15
N THR A 28 -34.18 -31.65 -12.40
CA THR A 28 -34.48 -32.28 -13.70
C THR A 28 -33.91 -31.46 -14.87
N ASP A 29 -33.64 -32.13 -15.98
CA ASP A 29 -33.28 -31.57 -17.28
C ASP A 29 -34.29 -30.52 -17.79
N GLY A 30 -33.76 -29.40 -18.26
CA GLY A 30 -34.49 -28.34 -18.96
C GLY A 30 -33.52 -27.54 -19.81
N GLU A 31 -33.43 -27.90 -21.09
CA GLU A 31 -32.75 -27.15 -22.14
C GLU A 31 -33.43 -25.77 -22.28
N LEU A 32 -32.70 -24.69 -21.99
CA LEU A 32 -33.14 -23.34 -22.33
C LEU A 32 -31.94 -22.43 -22.60
N GLU A 33 -31.78 -22.19 -23.90
CA GLU A 33 -31.14 -21.07 -24.57
C GLU A 33 -29.82 -20.50 -24.00
N GLU A 34 -28.78 -20.77 -24.78
CA GLU A 34 -27.51 -20.07 -24.91
C GLU A 34 -27.69 -18.54 -24.91
N THR A 35 -27.85 -17.94 -23.74
CA THR A 35 -27.50 -16.54 -23.53
C THR A 35 -26.10 -16.54 -22.96
N THR A 36 -25.11 -16.32 -23.83
CA THR A 36 -23.74 -15.97 -23.45
C THR A 36 -23.73 -14.60 -22.77
N LEU A 37 -24.39 -14.50 -21.63
CA LEU A 37 -24.03 -13.54 -20.59
C LEU A 37 -22.70 -14.05 -20.06
N THR A 38 -21.62 -13.54 -20.64
CA THR A 38 -20.36 -13.48 -19.93
C THR A 38 -20.65 -12.65 -18.71
N THR A 39 -21.02 -13.30 -17.61
CA THR A 39 -20.96 -12.70 -16.28
C THR A 39 -19.47 -12.38 -16.09
N LEU A 40 -19.06 -11.20 -16.57
CA LEU A 40 -17.83 -10.59 -16.13
C LEU A 40 -17.92 -10.66 -14.62
N LEU A 41 -17.06 -11.46 -14.01
CA LEU A 41 -16.96 -11.55 -12.56
C LEU A 41 -16.84 -10.12 -12.06
N SER A 42 -17.92 -9.61 -11.48
CA SER A 42 -17.97 -8.25 -10.96
C SER A 42 -16.85 -8.12 -9.94
N GLY A 43 -15.99 -7.12 -10.13
CA GLY A 43 -14.94 -6.80 -9.17
C GLY A 43 -15.51 -6.35 -7.82
N PRO A 44 -14.66 -6.12 -6.81
CA PRO A 44 -15.10 -5.49 -5.58
C PRO A 44 -15.72 -4.12 -5.85
N VAL A 45 -16.76 -3.78 -5.08
CA VAL A 45 -17.47 -2.50 -5.15
C VAL A 45 -17.07 -1.66 -3.94
N PHE A 46 -16.72 -0.40 -4.16
CA PHE A 46 -16.37 0.54 -3.10
C PHE A 46 -17.26 1.77 -3.13
N ASN A 47 -17.57 2.32 -1.96
CA ASN A 47 -18.35 3.54 -1.80
C ASN A 47 -17.44 4.75 -1.51
N TYR A 48 -16.56 5.07 -2.46
CA TYR A 48 -15.73 6.27 -2.44
C TYR A 48 -16.06 7.14 -3.65
N SER A 49 -16.02 8.47 -3.48
CA SER A 49 -16.31 9.42 -4.56
C SER A 49 -15.36 9.29 -5.75
N GLU A 50 -14.13 8.86 -5.51
CA GLU A 50 -13.11 8.65 -6.53
C GLU A 50 -13.12 7.24 -7.14
N THR A 51 -14.00 6.34 -6.69
CA THR A 51 -14.25 5.07 -7.38
C THR A 51 -15.15 5.33 -8.59
N ASN A 52 -14.55 5.91 -9.64
CA ASN A 52 -15.16 6.24 -10.91
C ASN A 52 -14.28 5.72 -12.07
N PRO A 53 -14.79 4.83 -12.95
CA PRO A 53 -14.03 4.32 -14.10
C PRO A 53 -13.43 5.40 -15.01
N GLU A 54 -14.00 6.62 -15.07
CA GLU A 54 -13.41 7.74 -15.82
C GLU A 54 -12.05 8.20 -15.26
N LEU A 55 -11.72 7.83 -14.02
CA LEU A 55 -10.45 8.13 -13.35
C LEU A 55 -9.44 6.98 -13.46
N GLU A 56 -9.74 5.89 -14.19
CA GLU A 56 -8.93 4.66 -14.19
C GLU A 56 -7.47 4.89 -14.62
N ASN A 57 -7.21 5.89 -15.47
CA ASN A 57 -5.85 6.28 -15.90
C ASN A 57 -4.96 6.79 -14.76
N TYR A 58 -5.56 7.18 -13.63
CA TYR A 58 -4.87 7.63 -12.42
C TYR A 58 -4.89 6.58 -11.32
N GLN A 59 -5.31 5.35 -11.58
CA GLN A 59 -5.55 4.34 -10.55
C GLN A 59 -4.92 2.99 -10.91
N ASP A 60 -3.93 2.97 -11.80
CA ASP A 60 -3.25 1.75 -12.22
C ASP A 60 -2.33 1.20 -11.11
N ALA A 61 -2.88 0.28 -10.32
CA ALA A 61 -2.18 -0.37 -9.22
C ALA A 61 -1.12 -1.33 -9.75
N TRP A 62 -1.42 -2.09 -10.81
CA TRP A 62 -0.47 -3.07 -11.39
C TRP A 62 0.82 -2.38 -11.83
N LYS A 63 0.71 -1.29 -12.57
CA LYS A 63 1.87 -0.50 -13.02
C LYS A 63 2.69 0.06 -11.86
N PHE A 64 2.04 0.45 -10.76
CA PHE A 64 2.74 0.99 -9.60
C PHE A 64 3.51 -0.09 -8.83
N VAL A 65 2.85 -1.21 -8.52
CA VAL A 65 3.41 -2.28 -7.66
C VAL A 65 4.42 -3.20 -8.34
N THR A 66 4.52 -3.13 -9.67
CA THR A 66 5.48 -3.90 -10.47
C THR A 66 6.70 -3.10 -10.90
N SER A 67 6.86 -1.87 -10.39
CA SER A 67 8.09 -1.10 -10.58
C SER A 67 9.30 -1.87 -10.03
N ASN A 68 10.43 -1.76 -10.73
CA ASN A 68 11.72 -2.33 -10.28
C ASN A 68 12.31 -1.59 -9.07
N GLU A 69 11.67 -0.50 -8.66
CA GLU A 69 12.09 0.31 -7.53
C GLU A 69 11.37 -0.07 -6.24
N SER A 70 12.03 0.11 -5.10
CA SER A 70 11.34 0.02 -3.82
C SER A 70 10.47 1.25 -3.59
N PHE A 71 9.36 1.07 -2.90
CA PHE A 71 8.47 2.15 -2.48
C PHE A 71 8.47 2.26 -0.95
N LEU A 72 8.37 3.50 -0.49
CA LEU A 72 8.46 3.91 0.90
C LEU A 72 7.13 4.52 1.30
N MET A 73 6.55 4.05 2.41
CA MET A 73 5.37 4.69 2.97
C MET A 73 5.82 5.94 3.73
N THR A 74 5.41 7.11 3.27
CA THR A 74 5.80 8.37 3.91
C THR A 74 4.83 8.78 5.02
N TYR A 75 3.55 8.52 4.84
CA TYR A 75 2.55 8.70 5.89
C TYR A 75 1.28 7.87 5.70
N ARG A 76 0.54 7.73 6.79
CA ARG A 76 -0.79 7.10 6.86
C ARG A 76 -1.64 7.79 7.91
N ASN A 77 -2.95 7.59 7.91
CA ASN A 77 -3.85 8.22 8.92
C ASN A 77 -4.52 7.23 9.89
N PHE A 78 -4.17 5.94 9.88
CA PHE A 78 -4.71 4.90 10.75
C PHE A 78 -3.62 4.19 11.56
N ASN A 79 -4.01 3.22 12.41
CA ASN A 79 -3.11 2.48 13.31
C ASN A 79 -2.30 3.39 14.26
N THR A 80 -2.91 4.47 14.72
CA THR A 80 -2.37 5.31 15.79
C THR A 80 -2.68 4.67 17.15
N ASN A 81 -1.65 4.37 17.93
CA ASN A 81 -1.82 4.10 19.36
C ASN A 81 -2.59 5.29 20.01
N PRO A 82 -3.46 5.09 21.01
CA PRO A 82 -4.05 6.18 21.82
C PRO A 82 -3.07 7.29 22.25
N THR A 83 -1.77 7.01 22.38
CA THR A 83 -0.72 7.99 22.70
C THR A 83 -0.21 8.78 21.48
N GLY A 84 -0.60 8.40 20.27
CA GLY A 84 -0.08 8.95 19.01
C GLY A 84 1.32 8.43 18.65
N GLU A 85 1.90 7.53 19.43
CA GLU A 85 3.25 7.03 19.20
C GLU A 85 3.36 6.21 17.91
N ASN A 86 4.38 6.52 17.11
CA ASN A 86 4.68 5.74 15.93
C ASN A 86 5.61 4.56 16.25
N THR A 87 5.03 3.37 16.36
CA THR A 87 5.74 2.10 16.57
C THR A 87 6.39 1.54 15.30
N THR A 88 6.08 2.12 14.13
CA THR A 88 6.45 1.58 12.82
C THR A 88 6.99 2.70 11.91
N MET A 89 8.29 2.70 11.66
CA MET A 89 8.95 3.67 10.79
C MET A 89 9.68 2.98 9.63
N CYS A 90 10.10 3.77 8.64
CA CYS A 90 10.92 3.32 7.52
C CYS A 90 10.28 2.15 6.76
N VAL A 91 8.95 2.17 6.60
CA VAL A 91 8.23 1.11 5.91
C VAL A 91 8.65 1.12 4.45
N ARG A 92 9.17 0.00 4.00
CA ARG A 92 9.65 -0.21 2.64
C ARG A 92 9.03 -1.48 2.09
N ALA A 93 8.58 -1.41 0.85
CA ALA A 93 8.15 -2.56 0.09
C ALA A 93 9.04 -2.72 -1.14
N THR A 94 9.54 -3.94 -1.33
CA THR A 94 10.46 -4.30 -2.42
C THR A 94 9.89 -5.50 -3.14
N MET A 95 9.74 -5.42 -4.46
CA MET A 95 9.26 -6.54 -5.26
C MET A 95 10.28 -7.68 -5.27
N ILE A 96 9.79 -8.91 -5.01
CA ILE A 96 10.57 -10.14 -5.12
C ILE A 96 10.32 -10.80 -6.47
N GLU A 97 9.04 -11.01 -6.81
CA GLU A 97 8.62 -11.66 -8.05
C GLU A 97 7.22 -11.19 -8.45
N MET A 98 6.91 -11.40 -9.73
CA MET A 98 5.60 -11.12 -10.29
C MET A 98 5.25 -12.14 -11.37
N ASN A 99 3.95 -12.27 -11.64
CA ASN A 99 3.42 -13.03 -12.76
C ASN A 99 2.41 -12.16 -13.51
N GLU A 100 2.79 -11.72 -14.70
CA GLU A 100 1.98 -10.87 -15.59
C GLU A 100 0.65 -11.50 -15.97
N THR A 101 0.63 -12.82 -16.22
CA THR A 101 -0.58 -13.51 -16.65
C THR A 101 -1.64 -13.51 -15.56
N THR A 102 -1.23 -13.76 -14.31
CA THR A 102 -2.17 -13.83 -13.17
C THR A 102 -2.30 -12.52 -12.41
N HIS A 103 -1.55 -11.49 -12.79
CA HIS A 103 -1.41 -10.23 -12.05
C HIS A 103 -1.07 -10.45 -10.57
N TYR A 104 -0.24 -11.45 -10.32
CA TYR A 104 0.27 -11.76 -8.99
C TYR A 104 1.57 -11.02 -8.75
N VAL A 105 1.75 -10.49 -7.54
CA VAL A 105 3.01 -9.89 -7.10
C VAL A 105 3.32 -10.26 -5.65
N LEU A 106 4.58 -10.57 -5.40
CA LEU A 106 5.11 -10.82 -4.06
C LEU A 106 6.07 -9.69 -3.68
N HIS A 107 5.81 -9.03 -2.56
CA HIS A 107 6.68 -8.02 -1.98
C HIS A 107 7.27 -8.48 -0.66
N ASN A 108 8.52 -8.11 -0.41
CA ASN A 108 9.08 -8.07 0.93
C ASN A 108 8.76 -6.72 1.56
N ILE A 109 8.02 -6.73 2.67
CA ILE A 109 7.72 -5.54 3.45
C ILE A 109 8.65 -5.50 4.65
N THR A 110 9.40 -4.42 4.79
CA THR A 110 10.28 -4.18 5.95
C THR A 110 9.88 -2.91 6.67
N TYR A 111 10.10 -2.87 7.98
CA TYR A 111 9.88 -1.68 8.80
C TYR A 111 10.79 -1.67 10.02
N LEU A 112 11.17 -0.48 10.49
CA LEU A 112 11.81 -0.26 11.77
C LEU A 112 10.73 -0.27 12.88
N ASN A 113 10.77 -1.28 13.74
CA ASN A 113 10.03 -1.27 14.99
C ASN A 113 10.71 -0.30 15.96
N THR A 114 10.06 0.80 16.32
CA THR A 114 10.68 1.86 17.13
C THR A 114 10.75 1.50 18.61
N THR A 115 9.96 0.52 19.07
CA THR A 115 9.98 0.01 20.44
C THR A 115 11.19 -0.90 20.68
N SER A 116 11.45 -1.85 19.78
CA SER A 116 12.60 -2.75 19.87
C SER A 116 13.87 -2.20 19.20
N ASN A 117 13.73 -1.15 18.40
CA ASN A 117 14.77 -0.60 17.53
C ASN A 117 15.39 -1.65 16.58
N MET A 118 14.55 -2.56 16.08
CA MET A 118 14.92 -3.61 15.13
C MET A 118 14.16 -3.47 13.82
N THR A 119 14.84 -3.72 12.71
CA THR A 119 14.18 -3.88 11.42
C THR A 119 13.51 -5.25 11.36
N MET A 120 12.20 -5.24 11.19
CA MET A 120 11.36 -6.40 10.99
C MET A 120 11.03 -6.55 9.50
N GLY A 121 10.78 -7.77 9.05
CA GLY A 121 10.43 -8.05 7.66
C GLY A 121 9.42 -9.19 7.55
N PHE A 122 8.54 -9.10 6.56
CA PHE A 122 7.61 -10.17 6.21
C PHE A 122 7.25 -10.08 4.73
N ASN A 123 6.89 -11.22 4.17
CA ASN A 123 6.44 -11.32 2.79
C ASN A 123 4.94 -11.05 2.70
N LYS A 124 4.53 -10.33 1.66
CA LYS A 124 3.12 -10.06 1.38
C LYS A 124 2.82 -10.30 -0.09
N THR A 125 1.79 -11.11 -0.33
CA THR A 125 1.32 -11.46 -1.66
C THR A 125 0.10 -10.64 -2.02
N TYR A 126 -0.01 -10.30 -3.30
CA TYR A 126 -1.16 -9.61 -3.85
C TYR A 126 -1.57 -10.24 -5.18
N TYR A 127 -2.88 -10.38 -5.38
CA TYR A 127 -3.48 -10.44 -6.71
C TYR A 127 -4.03 -9.06 -7.03
N VAL A 128 -3.60 -8.47 -8.14
CA VAL A 128 -4.11 -7.16 -8.55
C VAL A 128 -5.33 -7.38 -9.43
N VAL A 129 -6.44 -6.79 -9.02
CA VAL A 129 -7.76 -6.98 -9.64
C VAL A 129 -8.35 -5.63 -10.04
N SER A 130 -9.36 -5.69 -10.89
CA SER A 130 -10.17 -4.51 -11.25
C SER A 130 -11.36 -4.45 -10.30
N SER A 131 -11.70 -3.27 -9.80
CA SER A 131 -13.00 -3.03 -9.16
C SER A 131 -14.14 -3.12 -10.19
N ASP A 132 -15.38 -3.17 -9.71
CA ASP A 132 -16.53 -3.20 -10.61
C ASP A 132 -16.55 -2.00 -11.57
N GLY A 133 -16.85 -2.27 -12.85
CA GLY A 133 -16.86 -1.29 -13.93
C GLY A 133 -15.49 -0.83 -14.45
N TYR A 134 -14.37 -1.29 -13.88
CA TYR A 134 -13.02 -0.90 -14.30
C TYR A 134 -12.40 -1.90 -15.28
N THR A 135 -11.62 -1.38 -16.23
CA THR A 135 -10.72 -2.23 -17.04
C THR A 135 -9.33 -2.29 -16.42
N THR A 136 -8.84 -1.16 -15.90
CA THR A 136 -7.57 -1.07 -15.19
C THR A 136 -7.57 -1.91 -13.90
N LYS A 137 -6.41 -2.49 -13.60
CA LYS A 137 -6.15 -3.23 -12.37
C LYS A 137 -5.82 -2.25 -11.25
N ASN A 138 -6.84 -1.83 -10.51
CA ASN A 138 -6.77 -0.72 -9.55
C ASN A 138 -6.87 -1.13 -8.07
N VAL A 139 -6.94 -2.43 -7.76
CA VAL A 139 -7.09 -2.91 -6.39
C VAL A 139 -6.06 -3.98 -6.11
N LEU A 140 -5.30 -3.84 -5.02
CA LEU A 140 -4.54 -4.97 -4.48
C LEU A 140 -5.46 -5.80 -3.60
N ASN A 141 -5.64 -7.07 -3.95
CA ASN A 141 -6.20 -8.08 -3.06
C ASN A 141 -5.05 -8.81 -2.39
N GLY A 142 -4.71 -8.37 -1.18
CA GLY A 142 -3.58 -8.86 -0.41
C GLY A 142 -3.99 -9.83 0.68
N THR A 143 -3.08 -10.74 1.05
CA THR A 143 -3.23 -11.53 2.28
C THR A 143 -2.83 -10.68 3.48
N VAL A 144 -3.59 -10.80 4.56
CA VAL A 144 -3.19 -10.24 5.86
C VAL A 144 -2.01 -11.04 6.37
N ALA A 145 -0.96 -10.33 6.79
CA ALA A 145 0.24 -10.97 7.31
C ALA A 145 -0.13 -11.94 8.44
N PHE A 146 0.39 -13.16 8.36
CA PHE A 146 0.21 -14.23 9.36
C PHE A 146 -1.22 -14.78 9.50
N THR A 147 -2.14 -14.46 8.59
CA THR A 147 -3.50 -15.03 8.58
C THR A 147 -3.92 -15.47 7.17
N ASN A 148 -5.12 -16.05 7.06
CA ASN A 148 -5.74 -16.41 5.78
C ASN A 148 -6.76 -15.36 5.30
N GLU A 149 -6.85 -14.21 5.99
CA GLU A 149 -7.79 -13.15 5.63
C GLU A 149 -7.28 -12.35 4.43
N SER A 150 -8.21 -11.83 3.64
CA SER A 150 -7.94 -10.92 2.53
C SER A 150 -8.19 -9.48 2.97
N GLU A 151 -7.34 -8.58 2.48
CA GLU A 151 -7.48 -7.14 2.62
C GLU A 151 -7.42 -6.47 1.25
N LEU A 152 -8.31 -5.51 1.05
CA LEU A 152 -8.40 -4.76 -0.18
C LEU A 152 -7.74 -3.38 -0.04
N TYR A 153 -6.96 -3.05 -1.05
CA TYR A 153 -6.23 -1.78 -1.15
C TYR A 153 -6.58 -1.11 -2.49
N PRO A 154 -7.75 -0.45 -2.59
CA PRO A 154 -8.08 0.30 -3.79
C PRO A 154 -7.16 1.51 -3.93
N PHE A 155 -6.65 1.71 -5.14
CA PHE A 155 -5.84 2.87 -5.49
C PHE A 155 -6.75 4.07 -5.71
N ALA A 156 -6.62 5.08 -4.85
CA ALA A 156 -7.34 6.34 -5.03
C ALA A 156 -6.66 7.20 -6.10
N PHE A 157 -5.32 7.16 -6.13
CA PHE A 157 -4.49 7.87 -7.10
C PHE A 157 -3.10 7.23 -7.22
N ALA A 158 -2.54 7.22 -8.42
CA ALA A 158 -1.17 6.84 -8.72
C ALA A 158 -0.63 7.74 -9.84
N ASP A 159 0.59 8.24 -9.61
CA ASP A 159 1.37 9.02 -10.55
C ASP A 159 2.77 8.40 -10.68
N LYS A 160 3.62 8.97 -11.55
CA LYS A 160 4.98 8.50 -11.83
C LYS A 160 5.91 8.43 -10.61
N ASN A 161 5.57 9.10 -9.51
CA ASN A 161 6.42 9.20 -8.31
C ASN A 161 5.79 8.59 -7.05
N CYS A 162 4.46 8.46 -6.99
CA CYS A 162 3.75 8.20 -5.75
C CYS A 162 2.34 7.67 -5.97
N ALA A 163 1.76 7.09 -4.93
CA ALA A 163 0.38 6.62 -4.91
C ALA A 163 -0.30 6.93 -3.57
N VAL A 164 -1.59 7.24 -3.63
CA VAL A 164 -2.51 7.31 -2.50
C VAL A 164 -3.37 6.06 -2.55
N ILE A 165 -3.23 5.22 -1.52
CA ILE A 165 -3.85 3.90 -1.45
C ILE A 165 -4.80 3.89 -0.27
N ARG A 166 -6.03 3.40 -0.48
CA ARG A 166 -7.00 3.19 0.59
C ARG A 166 -6.63 1.95 1.40
N LYS A 167 -6.92 2.01 2.70
CA LYS A 167 -6.97 0.83 3.57
C LYS A 167 -8.44 0.54 3.87
N ASP A 168 -9.09 -0.21 2.98
CA ASP A 168 -10.56 -0.36 2.99
C ASP A 168 -11.07 -0.97 4.30
N ASN A 169 -10.43 -2.04 4.78
CA ASN A 169 -10.76 -2.70 6.05
C ASN A 169 -10.57 -1.81 7.30
N CYS A 170 -9.85 -0.68 7.20
CA CYS A 170 -9.72 0.31 8.27
C CYS A 170 -10.58 1.56 8.05
N SER A 171 -11.39 1.57 7.00
CA SER A 171 -12.32 2.64 6.65
C SER A 171 -13.75 2.31 7.10
N ASN A 172 -14.55 3.34 7.29
CA ASN A 172 -15.99 3.26 7.52
C ASN A 172 -16.66 4.50 6.92
N GLU A 173 -17.96 4.70 7.17
CA GLU A 173 -18.71 5.83 6.61
C GLU A 173 -18.11 7.20 6.98
N SER A 174 -17.65 7.38 8.22
CA SER A 174 -17.11 8.64 8.73
C SER A 174 -15.59 8.76 8.64
N PHE A 175 -14.88 7.64 8.57
CA PHE A 175 -13.43 7.57 8.58
C PHE A 175 -12.88 6.89 7.32
N LYS A 176 -11.93 7.54 6.67
CA LYS A 176 -11.38 7.14 5.39
C LYS A 176 -9.87 6.93 5.53
N ALA A 177 -9.47 5.68 5.68
CA ALA A 177 -8.09 5.28 5.94
C ALA A 177 -7.26 5.22 4.65
N CYS A 178 -6.06 5.78 4.71
CA CYS A 178 -5.16 5.88 3.58
C CYS A 178 -3.70 5.69 3.98
N GLU A 179 -2.90 5.33 2.98
CA GLU A 179 -1.45 5.30 2.97
C GLU A 179 -0.96 6.13 1.78
N LEU A 180 0.16 6.83 1.93
CA LEU A 180 0.88 7.44 0.82
C LEU A 180 2.23 6.74 0.65
N TRP A 181 2.43 6.24 -0.56
CA TRP A 181 3.61 5.51 -0.97
C TRP A 181 4.35 6.28 -2.04
N VAL A 182 5.68 6.25 -1.99
CA VAL A 182 6.55 7.00 -2.89
C VAL A 182 7.67 6.10 -3.34
N TYR A 183 8.06 6.17 -4.61
CA TYR A 183 9.28 5.52 -5.06
C TYR A 183 10.50 6.10 -4.31
N GLU A 184 11.43 5.25 -3.89
CA GLU A 184 12.68 5.61 -3.20
C GLU A 184 13.46 6.77 -3.86
N SER A 185 13.54 6.81 -5.19
CA SER A 185 14.16 7.82 -6.05
C SER A 185 13.39 9.14 -6.08
N ALA A 186 12.18 9.17 -5.55
CA ALA A 186 11.32 10.34 -5.45
C ALA A 186 11.05 10.78 -4.01
N VAL A 187 11.61 10.11 -3.00
CA VAL A 187 11.26 10.36 -1.59
C VAL A 187 11.63 11.75 -1.08
N ASP A 188 12.66 12.39 -1.63
CA ASP A 188 13.04 13.77 -1.30
C ASP A 188 12.54 14.81 -2.31
N LYS A 189 11.69 14.40 -3.27
CA LYS A 189 11.06 15.31 -4.23
C LYS A 189 9.80 15.91 -3.64
N GLU A 190 9.39 17.06 -4.16
CA GLU A 190 8.07 17.61 -3.88
C GLU A 190 6.97 16.74 -4.53
N LEU A 191 5.97 16.33 -3.75
CA LEU A 191 4.92 15.38 -4.15
C LEU A 191 3.53 16.05 -4.18
N SER A 192 3.49 17.32 -4.61
CA SER A 192 2.32 18.20 -4.46
C SER A 192 0.99 17.58 -4.91
N CYS A 193 0.96 16.79 -5.99
CA CYS A 193 -0.24 16.07 -6.42
C CYS A 193 -0.70 15.00 -5.42
N CYS A 194 0.19 14.08 -5.01
CA CYS A 194 -0.16 13.01 -4.08
C CYS A 194 -0.46 13.56 -2.68
N ASP A 195 0.27 14.59 -2.24
CA ASP A 195 -0.01 15.29 -0.98
C ASP A 195 -1.42 15.91 -1.00
N PHE A 196 -1.76 16.63 -2.08
CA PHE A 196 -3.09 17.21 -2.25
C PHE A 196 -4.19 16.15 -2.27
N VAL A 197 -4.02 15.08 -3.05
CA VAL A 197 -5.02 14.01 -3.15
C VAL A 197 -5.22 13.30 -1.81
N PHE A 198 -4.14 13.04 -1.05
CA PHE A 198 -4.26 12.46 0.29
C PHE A 198 -5.06 13.39 1.21
N ASP A 199 -4.72 14.67 1.28
CA ASP A 199 -5.38 15.63 2.16
C ASP A 199 -6.83 15.95 1.74
N LEU A 200 -7.17 15.69 0.46
CA LEU A 200 -8.52 15.78 -0.09
C LEU A 200 -9.38 14.57 0.26
N LEU A 201 -8.84 13.35 0.09
CA LEU A 201 -9.63 12.12 0.12
C LEU A 201 -9.62 11.39 1.48
N CYS A 202 -8.60 11.61 2.29
CA CYS A 202 -8.38 10.87 3.53
C CYS A 202 -8.93 11.66 4.72
N SER A 203 -9.44 10.95 5.74
CA SER A 203 -9.98 11.62 6.92
C SER A 203 -8.90 12.45 7.62
N ARG A 204 -9.26 13.71 7.87
CA ARG A 204 -8.40 14.72 8.50
C ARG A 204 -8.35 14.54 10.02
N GLY A 205 -7.35 15.17 10.63
CA GLY A 205 -7.17 15.19 12.09
C GLY A 205 -5.93 14.42 12.56
N TYR A 206 -5.50 13.41 11.79
CA TYR A 206 -4.32 12.60 12.13
C TYR A 206 -3.56 12.17 10.87
N LYS A 207 -2.25 12.45 10.82
CA LYS A 207 -1.33 12.05 9.75
C LYS A 207 -0.04 11.57 10.41
N GLN A 208 0.14 10.26 10.50
CA GLN A 208 1.32 9.63 11.07
C GLN A 208 2.42 9.58 10.01
N ILE A 209 3.53 10.28 10.28
CA ILE A 209 4.73 10.25 9.44
C ILE A 209 5.47 8.93 9.69
N THR A 210 5.58 8.10 8.65
CA THR A 210 6.22 6.79 8.71
C THR A 210 7.62 6.78 8.08
N TYR A 211 8.03 7.86 7.41
CA TYR A 211 9.38 8.01 6.86
C TYR A 211 10.02 9.33 7.25
N ASP A 212 11.28 9.27 7.69
CA ASP A 212 12.15 10.42 7.91
C ASP A 212 13.50 10.11 7.26
N SER A 213 13.96 10.94 6.32
CA SER A 213 15.15 10.64 5.53
C SER A 213 16.42 10.57 6.38
N LYS A 214 16.52 11.36 7.45
CA LYS A 214 17.67 11.36 8.37
C LYS A 214 17.76 10.06 9.18
N ARG A 215 16.61 9.44 9.47
CA ARG A 215 16.51 8.21 10.25
C ARG A 215 16.51 6.95 9.38
N CYS A 216 15.85 7.01 8.23
CA CYS A 216 15.54 5.83 7.42
C CYS A 216 16.54 5.57 6.29
N LYS A 217 17.33 6.56 5.88
CA LYS A 217 18.43 6.31 4.92
C LYS A 217 19.59 5.62 5.64
N PRO A 218 20.24 4.63 5.02
CA PRO A 218 21.45 4.04 5.55
C PRO A 218 22.51 5.14 5.75
N LYS A 219 23.11 5.22 6.94
CA LYS A 219 24.26 6.08 7.17
C LYS A 219 25.45 5.53 6.38
N GLY A 220 25.73 6.11 5.21
CA GLY A 220 26.89 5.71 4.39
C GLY A 220 26.74 5.79 2.87
N THR A 221 25.83 6.62 2.32
CA THR A 221 25.79 6.91 0.86
C THR A 221 26.05 8.37 0.53
N ASP A 222 26.62 9.13 1.47
CA ASP A 222 27.37 10.33 1.11
C ASP A 222 28.75 9.85 0.64
N VAL A 223 28.85 9.52 -0.65
CA VAL A 223 30.15 9.57 -1.31
C VAL A 223 30.52 11.05 -1.33
N ASP A 224 31.43 11.45 -0.46
CA ASP A 224 32.12 12.74 -0.54
C ASP A 224 32.76 12.83 -1.93
N THR A 225 32.03 13.40 -2.89
CA THR A 225 32.58 13.83 -4.18
C THR A 225 33.23 15.19 -4.04
N ASP A 226 34.12 15.35 -3.05
CA ASP A 226 34.91 16.57 -2.90
C ASP A 226 36.35 16.30 -2.41
N ALA A 227 36.93 15.20 -2.88
CA ALA A 227 38.35 14.90 -2.70
C ALA A 227 38.99 14.40 -4.00
N THR A 228 38.78 15.10 -5.12
CA THR A 228 39.70 15.01 -6.27
C THR A 228 39.78 16.34 -7.00
N GLY A 229 40.42 17.31 -6.36
CA GLY A 229 40.78 18.58 -6.97
C GLY A 229 42.11 19.08 -6.42
N SER A 230 43.11 19.15 -7.32
CA SER A 230 44.36 19.91 -7.16
C SER A 230 45.59 19.18 -6.59
N THR A 231 46.14 18.24 -7.35
CA THR A 231 47.60 18.08 -7.43
C THR A 231 48.12 19.07 -8.49
N THR A 232 48.29 20.34 -8.11
CA THR A 232 49.06 21.28 -8.92
C THR A 232 50.54 21.10 -8.63
N ASN A 233 51.25 20.60 -9.64
CA ASN A 233 52.71 20.65 -9.75
C ASN A 233 53.22 22.06 -9.46
N ALA A 234 54.02 22.22 -8.42
CA ALA A 234 54.92 23.35 -8.25
C ALA A 234 56.37 22.83 -8.43
N GLY A 235 56.86 22.95 -9.66
CA GLY A 235 58.28 22.91 -9.94
C GLY A 235 58.89 24.30 -9.74
N SER A 236 60.05 24.32 -9.08
CA SER A 236 61.21 25.22 -9.29
C SER A 236 61.70 25.98 -8.05
N SER A 237 62.85 25.47 -7.55
CA SER A 237 64.09 26.16 -7.16
C SER A 237 64.11 27.08 -5.93
N THR A 238 64.90 26.71 -4.91
CA THR A 238 66.29 27.24 -4.66
C THR A 238 66.86 26.67 -3.35
N GLN A 239 68.01 25.99 -3.39
CA GLN A 239 69.32 26.48 -2.94
C GLN A 239 70.40 25.46 -3.28
#